data_AF-A0A950PZF7-F1
#
_entry.id   AF-A0A950PZF7-F1
#
_cell.length_a   1.000
_cell.length_b   1.000
_cell.length_c   1.000
_cell.angle_alpha   90.00
_cell.angle_beta   90.00
_cell.angle_gamma   90.00
#
_symmetry.space_group_name_H-M   'P 1'
#
loop_
_entity.id
_entity.type
_entity.pdbx_description
1 polymer ?
#
loop_
_entity_poly.entity_id
_entity_poly.type
_entity_poly.pdbx_seq_one_letter_code
_entity_poly.pdbx_strand_id
1 'polypeptide(L)'
;MPPRQTISADTAAKVSALDDKIHDLLVRRAKLAPPATPAQQAVTLRRLAARHTGDLPLPVLVSIWRELMAASATGTRTVHVYSADRAGQFRDLARDLFGSVVTMQSHASASAIVAECGNDPSAFGVVPPPESDENGRPWWT
;
A
#
# COMPACT_ATOMS: atom_id res chain seq x y z
N MET A 1 17.41 -33.77 9.30
CA MET A 1 16.91 -32.43 9.66
C MET A 1 18.13 -31.56 9.92
N PRO A 2 18.40 -30.51 9.13
CA PRO A 2 19.57 -29.68 9.35
C PRO A 2 19.47 -28.95 10.71
N PRO A 3 20.58 -28.78 11.44
CA PRO A 3 20.57 -28.11 12.74
C PRO A 3 20.16 -26.64 12.58
N ARG A 4 19.25 -26.19 13.45
CA ARG A 4 18.81 -24.79 13.51
C ARG A 4 19.97 -23.94 14.00
N GLN A 5 20.51 -23.07 13.15
CA GLN A 5 21.53 -22.10 13.56
C GLN A 5 20.93 -21.15 14.60
N THR A 6 21.43 -21.21 15.84
CA THR A 6 21.03 -20.29 16.90
C THR A 6 21.82 -19.00 16.76
N ILE A 7 21.11 -17.88 16.58
CA ILE A 7 21.69 -16.53 16.57
C ILE A 7 22.39 -16.29 17.92
N SER A 8 23.61 -15.74 17.91
CA SER A 8 24.32 -15.41 19.16
C SER A 8 23.62 -14.27 19.91
N ALA A 9 23.65 -14.28 21.25
CA ALA A 9 23.00 -13.27 22.08
C ALA A 9 23.47 -11.83 21.74
N ASP A 10 24.75 -11.66 21.39
CA ASP A 10 25.32 -10.39 20.94
C ASP A 10 24.70 -9.91 19.62
N THR A 11 24.47 -10.81 18.65
CA THR A 11 23.82 -10.46 17.38
C THR A 11 22.37 -10.03 17.60
N ALA A 12 21.63 -10.75 18.46
CA ALA A 12 20.26 -10.39 18.78
C ALA A 12 20.18 -9.00 19.43
N ALA A 13 21.07 -8.69 20.39
CA ALA A 13 21.11 -7.38 21.03
C ALA A 13 21.41 -6.25 20.04
N LYS A 14 22.30 -6.48 19.06
CA LYS A 14 22.61 -5.51 18.00
C LYS A 14 21.41 -5.26 17.08
N VAL A 15 20.63 -6.29 16.74
CA VAL A 15 19.41 -6.17 15.93
C VAL A 15 18.36 -5.36 16.67
N SER A 16 18.08 -5.68 17.94
CA SER A 16 17.11 -4.91 18.73
C SER A 16 17.48 -3.43 18.84
N ALA A 17 18.75 -3.12 19.10
CA ALA A 17 19.21 -1.73 19.14
C ALA A 17 19.12 -1.01 17.78
N LEU A 18 19.13 -1.74 16.67
CA LEU A 18 18.89 -1.18 15.34
C LEU A 18 17.40 -0.97 15.10
N ASP A 19 16.54 -1.90 15.51
CA ASP A 19 15.09 -1.80 15.40
C ASP A 19 14.55 -0.60 16.17
N ASP A 20 15.06 -0.34 17.39
CA ASP A 20 14.71 0.85 18.17
C ASP A 20 15.02 2.14 17.40
N LYS A 21 16.20 2.21 16.77
CA LYS A 21 16.59 3.37 15.95
C LYS A 21 15.71 3.51 14.72
N ILE A 22 15.37 2.40 14.07
CA ILE A 22 14.45 2.41 12.92
C ILE A 22 13.10 2.96 13.37
N HIS A 23 12.55 2.47 14.48
CA HIS A 23 11.29 2.94 15.04
C HIS A 23 11.31 4.45 15.30
N ASP A 24 12.33 4.96 16.01
CA ASP A 24 12.48 6.38 16.30
C ASP A 24 12.55 7.23 15.03
N LEU A 25 13.28 6.76 14.01
CA LEU A 25 13.39 7.43 12.72
C LEU A 25 12.05 7.46 11.98
N LEU A 26 11.28 6.38 12.03
CA LEU A 26 9.96 6.30 11.41
C LEU A 26 8.95 7.23 12.09
N VAL A 27 8.92 7.25 13.43
CA VAL A 27 8.07 8.17 14.21
C VAL A 27 8.45 9.63 13.91
N ARG A 28 9.75 9.94 13.87
CA ARG A 28 10.22 11.28 13.51
C ARG A 28 9.84 11.67 12.09
N ARG A 29 9.95 10.74 11.13
CA ARG A 29 9.52 10.97 9.75
C ARG A 29 8.02 11.26 9.68
N ALA A 30 7.18 10.47 10.35
CA ALA A 30 5.73 10.65 10.33
C ALA A 30 5.31 12.04 10.83
N LYS A 31 6.04 12.62 11.78
CA LYS A 31 5.82 14.00 12.26
C LYS A 31 6.21 15.08 11.25
N LEU A 32 7.16 14.79 10.35
CA LEU A 32 7.76 15.78 9.44
C LEU A 32 7.25 15.67 7.99
N ALA A 33 6.85 14.47 7.57
CA ALA A 33 6.48 14.19 6.21
C ALA A 33 5.06 14.70 5.94
N PRO A 34 4.86 15.66 5.02
CA PRO A 34 3.53 16.05 4.60
C PRO A 34 2.89 14.94 3.75
N PRO A 35 1.56 14.96 3.57
CA PRO A 35 0.88 14.17 2.55
C PRO A 35 1.50 14.42 1.18
N ALA A 36 1.66 13.36 0.39
CA ALA A 36 2.26 13.43 -0.93
C ALA A 36 1.28 12.95 -2.00
N THR A 37 1.19 13.70 -3.10
CA THR A 37 0.49 13.28 -4.32
C THR A 37 1.15 12.04 -4.93
N PRO A 38 0.45 11.24 -5.75
CA PRO A 38 1.04 10.08 -6.41
C PRO A 38 2.33 10.40 -7.19
N ALA A 39 2.40 11.56 -7.84
CA ALA A 39 3.60 12.00 -8.55
C ALA A 39 4.79 12.22 -7.60
N GLN A 40 4.57 12.90 -6.47
CA GLN A 40 5.60 13.13 -5.45
C GLN A 40 6.07 11.82 -4.79
N GLN A 41 5.14 10.88 -4.54
CA GLN A 41 5.47 9.54 -4.05
C GLN A 41 6.37 8.81 -5.06
N ALA A 42 6.02 8.80 -6.34
CA ALA A 42 6.81 8.15 -7.39
C ALA A 42 8.22 8.74 -7.50
N VAL A 43 8.38 10.07 -7.43
CA VAL A 43 9.70 10.72 -7.40
C VAL A 43 10.52 10.24 -6.20
N THR A 44 9.90 10.18 -5.01
CA THR A 44 10.57 9.73 -3.79
C THR A 44 11.00 8.26 -3.88
N LEU A 45 10.13 7.38 -4.36
CA LEU A 45 10.41 5.96 -4.53
C LEU A 45 11.53 5.72 -5.55
N ARG A 46 11.51 6.41 -6.71
CA ARG A 46 12.59 6.32 -7.70
C ARG A 46 13.94 6.77 -7.13
N ARG A 47 13.96 7.86 -6.36
CA ARG A 47 15.18 8.34 -5.68
C ARG A 47 15.70 7.31 -4.66
N LEU A 48 14.81 6.67 -3.90
CA LEU A 48 15.18 5.64 -2.93
C LEU A 48 15.69 4.37 -3.62
N ALA A 49 15.04 3.94 -4.70
CA ALA A 49 15.46 2.82 -5.51
C ALA A 49 16.84 3.05 -6.13
N ALA A 50 17.11 4.25 -6.67
CA ALA A 50 18.42 4.60 -7.22
C ALA A 50 19.55 4.61 -6.18
N ARG A 51 19.23 4.83 -4.89
CA ARG A 51 20.18 4.78 -3.78
C ARG A 51 20.33 3.39 -3.15
N HIS A 52 19.52 2.43 -3.57
CA HIS A 52 19.45 1.14 -2.90
C HIS A 52 20.69 0.31 -3.19
N THR A 53 21.33 -0.14 -2.11
CA THR A 53 22.46 -1.08 -2.10
C THR A 53 22.27 -2.02 -0.91
N GLY A 54 22.71 -3.27 -1.03
CA GLY A 54 22.70 -4.25 0.07
C GLY A 54 21.72 -5.39 -0.16
N ASP A 55 21.53 -6.20 0.90
CA ASP A 55 20.96 -7.54 0.78
C ASP A 55 19.43 -7.60 0.87
N LEU A 56 18.78 -6.52 1.32
CA LEU A 56 17.33 -6.46 1.43
C LEU A 56 16.70 -6.27 0.04
N PRO A 57 15.80 -7.14 -0.43
CA PRO A 57 15.24 -7.00 -1.77
C PRO A 57 14.55 -5.65 -1.98
N LEU A 58 14.89 -4.95 -3.07
CA LEU A 58 14.30 -3.66 -3.42
C LEU A 58 12.76 -3.63 -3.35
N PRO A 59 12.02 -4.65 -3.84
CA PRO A 59 10.56 -4.65 -3.73
C PRO A 59 10.05 -4.54 -2.29
N VAL A 60 10.72 -5.18 -1.33
CA VAL A 60 10.35 -5.13 0.09
C VAL A 60 10.53 -3.71 0.63
N LEU A 61 11.66 -3.07 0.32
CA LEU A 61 11.89 -1.67 0.71
C LEU A 61 10.85 -0.73 0.10
N VAL A 62 10.51 -0.92 -1.18
CA VAL A 62 9.49 -0.12 -1.85
C VAL A 62 8.13 -0.28 -1.17
N SER A 63 7.73 -1.51 -0.80
CA SER A 63 6.47 -1.74 -0.08
C SER A 63 6.44 -1.05 1.29
N ILE A 64 7.52 -1.13 2.06
CA ILE A 64 7.64 -0.41 3.35
C ILE A 64 7.46 1.11 3.12
N TRP A 65 8.14 1.67 2.12
CA TRP A 65 8.02 3.09 1.83
C TRP A 65 6.64 3.52 1.35
N ARG A 66 5.96 2.69 0.56
CA ARG A 66 4.57 2.94 0.14
C ARG A 66 3.62 2.92 1.34
N GLU A 67 3.77 1.97 2.24
CA GLU A 67 2.96 1.89 3.47
C GLU A 67 3.14 3.15 4.33
N LEU A 68 4.39 3.60 4.50
CA LEU A 68 4.68 4.82 5.25
C LEU A 68 4.15 6.10 4.57
N MET A 69 4.04 6.13 3.24
CA MET A 69 3.45 7.26 2.51
C MET A 69 1.92 7.23 2.57
N ALA A 70 1.32 6.04 2.48
CA ALA A 70 -0.10 5.83 2.63
C ALA A 70 -0.59 6.22 4.05
N ALA A 71 0.18 5.87 5.09
CA ALA A 71 -0.12 6.24 6.47
C ALA A 71 -0.06 7.76 6.73
N SER A 72 0.72 8.51 5.94
CA SER A 72 0.82 9.98 6.03
C SER A 72 -0.26 10.71 5.21
N ALA A 73 -1.15 9.98 4.55
CA ALA A 73 -2.12 10.57 3.65
C ALA A 73 -3.27 11.21 4.47
N THR A 74 -3.62 12.46 4.17
CA THR A 74 -4.67 13.19 4.90
C THR A 74 -6.08 12.72 4.54
N GLY A 75 -6.97 12.80 5.52
CA GLY A 75 -8.40 12.55 5.37
C GLY A 75 -8.78 11.07 5.44
N THR A 76 -9.98 10.79 5.93
CA THR A 76 -10.62 9.50 5.75
C THR A 76 -10.94 9.34 4.27
N ARG A 77 -10.42 8.28 3.64
CA ARG A 77 -10.77 7.91 2.27
C ARG A 77 -11.36 6.51 2.29
N THR A 78 -12.42 6.30 1.52
CA THR A 78 -12.98 4.98 1.29
C THR A 78 -12.50 4.47 -0.05
N VAL A 79 -12.00 3.24 -0.08
CA VAL A 79 -11.66 2.54 -1.32
C VAL A 79 -12.76 1.52 -1.61
N HIS A 80 -13.46 1.73 -2.71
CA HIS A 80 -14.51 0.85 -3.21
C HIS A 80 -13.85 -0.21 -4.10
N VAL A 81 -13.99 -1.47 -3.75
CA VAL A 81 -13.23 -2.58 -4.33
C VAL A 81 -14.17 -3.58 -4.97
N TYR A 82 -13.90 -3.96 -6.21
CA TYR A 82 -14.67 -4.99 -6.89
C TYR A 82 -14.50 -6.36 -6.23
N SER A 83 -15.62 -7.03 -5.97
CA SER A 83 -15.68 -8.23 -5.14
C SER A 83 -16.53 -9.36 -5.70
N ALA A 84 -16.72 -9.44 -7.03
CA ALA A 84 -17.24 -10.65 -7.65
C ALA A 84 -16.19 -11.80 -7.55
N ASP A 85 -16.13 -12.71 -8.53
CA ASP A 85 -15.31 -13.95 -8.54
C ASP A 85 -13.80 -13.78 -8.23
N ARG A 86 -13.29 -12.54 -8.15
CA ARG A 86 -11.89 -12.19 -7.85
C ARG A 86 -11.71 -11.25 -6.66
N ALA A 87 -12.61 -11.27 -5.68
CA ALA A 87 -12.62 -10.34 -4.54
C ALA A 87 -11.29 -10.18 -3.78
N GLY A 88 -10.48 -11.24 -3.69
CA GLY A 88 -9.18 -11.18 -3.02
C GLY A 88 -8.16 -10.29 -3.74
N GLN A 89 -8.06 -10.41 -5.07
CA GLN A 89 -7.00 -9.77 -5.86
C GLN A 89 -7.14 -8.25 -5.88
N PHE A 90 -8.37 -7.74 -6.04
CA PHE A 90 -8.62 -6.30 -6.04
C PHE A 90 -8.43 -5.67 -4.66
N ARG A 91 -8.70 -6.43 -3.59
CA ARG A 91 -8.44 -6.00 -2.21
C ARG A 91 -6.95 -5.92 -1.92
N ASP A 92 -6.18 -6.89 -2.36
CA ASP A 92 -4.72 -6.87 -2.19
C ASP A 92 -4.10 -5.72 -3.00
N LEU A 93 -4.57 -5.51 -4.24
CA LEU A 93 -4.18 -4.34 -5.03
C LEU A 93 -4.53 -3.01 -4.35
N ALA A 94 -5.72 -2.92 -3.73
CA ALA A 94 -6.12 -1.73 -2.97
C ALA A 94 -5.17 -1.48 -1.79
N ARG A 95 -4.78 -2.51 -1.04
CA ARG A 95 -3.81 -2.37 0.06
C ARG A 95 -2.44 -1.93 -0.44
N ASP A 96 -1.97 -2.50 -1.54
CA ASP A 96 -0.67 -2.14 -2.13
C ASP A 96 -0.62 -0.68 -2.61
N LEU A 97 -1.76 -0.12 -3.03
CA LEU A 97 -1.86 1.25 -3.56
C LEU A 97 -2.17 2.30 -2.49
N PHE A 98 -3.08 1.98 -1.57
CA PHE A 98 -3.68 2.93 -0.63
C PHE A 98 -3.31 2.69 0.82
N GLY A 99 -2.53 1.65 1.12
CA GLY A 99 -2.08 1.27 2.45
C GLY A 99 -2.93 0.17 3.08
N SER A 100 -2.35 -0.56 4.02
CA SER A 100 -2.99 -1.72 4.65
C SER A 100 -4.17 -1.37 5.56
N VAL A 101 -4.21 -0.13 6.08
CA VAL A 101 -5.21 0.35 7.05
C VAL A 101 -6.34 1.18 6.42
N VAL A 102 -6.39 1.29 5.09
CA VAL A 102 -7.43 2.07 4.41
C VAL A 102 -8.80 1.42 4.57
N THR A 103 -9.84 2.24 4.77
CA THR A 103 -11.22 1.75 4.78
C THR A 103 -11.58 1.23 3.39
N MET A 104 -12.00 -0.03 3.32
CA MET A 104 -12.38 -0.68 2.07
C MET A 104 -13.83 -1.16 2.13
N GLN A 105 -14.60 -0.86 1.08
CA GLN A 105 -15.95 -1.36 0.87
C GLN A 105 -15.99 -2.20 -0.39
N SER A 106 -16.62 -3.37 -0.32
CA SER A 106 -16.65 -4.32 -1.43
C SER A 106 -17.96 -4.22 -2.20
N HIS A 107 -17.88 -4.28 -3.53
CA HIS A 107 -19.01 -4.09 -4.45
C HIS A 107 -19.03 -5.19 -5.51
N ALA A 108 -20.22 -5.68 -5.86
CA ALA A 108 -20.39 -6.76 -6.83
C ALA A 108 -20.20 -6.31 -8.29
N SER A 109 -20.40 -5.02 -8.61
CA SER A 109 -20.29 -4.49 -9.97
C SER A 109 -19.37 -3.27 -10.04
N ALA A 110 -18.72 -3.07 -11.20
CA ALA A 110 -17.94 -1.87 -11.46
C ALA A 110 -18.81 -0.60 -11.48
N SER A 111 -20.05 -0.70 -11.97
CA SER A 111 -21.02 0.40 -12.00
C SER A 111 -21.38 0.91 -10.61
N ALA A 112 -21.53 0.03 -9.61
CA ALA A 112 -21.79 0.44 -8.24
C ALA A 112 -20.62 1.24 -7.66
N ILE A 113 -19.38 0.80 -7.93
CA ILE A 113 -18.17 1.51 -7.51
C ILE A 113 -18.12 2.92 -8.11
N VAL A 114 -18.41 3.05 -9.41
CA VAL A 114 -18.43 4.36 -10.09
C VAL A 114 -19.51 5.28 -9.49
N ALA A 115 -20.70 4.75 -9.19
CA ALA A 115 -21.76 5.51 -8.55
C ALA A 115 -21.36 6.02 -7.15
N GLU A 116 -20.74 5.17 -6.33
CA GLU A 116 -20.24 5.56 -5.00
C GLU A 116 -19.14 6.63 -5.09
N CYS A 117 -18.18 6.48 -6.00
CA CYS A 117 -17.15 7.50 -6.23
C CYS A 117 -17.73 8.82 -6.76
N GLY A 118 -18.87 8.78 -7.46
CA GLY A 118 -19.59 9.99 -7.88
C GLY A 118 -20.21 10.76 -6.71
N ASN A 119 -20.53 10.09 -5.60
CA ASN A 119 -21.14 10.69 -4.41
C ASN A 119 -20.10 11.21 -3.40
N ASP A 120 -18.86 10.70 -3.44
CA ASP A 120 -17.77 11.11 -2.55
C ASP A 120 -16.51 11.47 -3.35
N PRO A 121 -16.19 12.78 -3.50
CA PRO A 121 -14.98 13.24 -4.19
C PRO A 121 -13.65 12.78 -3.57
N SER A 122 -13.68 12.23 -2.36
CA SER A 122 -12.50 11.71 -1.65
C SER A 122 -12.35 10.19 -1.80
N ALA A 123 -13.34 9.51 -2.36
CA ALA A 123 -13.34 8.07 -2.56
C ALA A 123 -12.51 7.64 -3.78
N PHE A 124 -12.01 6.41 -3.73
CA PHE A 124 -11.29 5.78 -4.84
C PHE A 124 -11.96 4.46 -5.21
N GLY A 125 -12.01 4.16 -6.51
CA GLY A 125 -12.54 2.90 -7.03
C GLY A 125 -11.45 2.00 -7.59
N VAL A 126 -11.48 0.71 -7.22
CA VAL A 126 -10.67 -0.36 -7.82
C VAL A 126 -11.62 -1.30 -8.56
N VAL A 127 -11.68 -1.12 -9.88
CA VAL A 127 -12.59 -1.83 -10.79
C VAL A 127 -11.83 -2.82 -11.66
N PRO A 128 -12.49 -3.90 -12.14
CA PRO A 128 -11.91 -4.79 -13.12
C PRO A 128 -11.70 -4.07 -14.47
N PRO A 129 -10.84 -4.61 -15.34
CA PRO A 129 -10.84 -4.20 -16.74
C PRO A 129 -12.25 -4.35 -17.35
N PRO A 130 -12.65 -3.48 -18.30
CA PRO A 130 -14.02 -3.47 -18.88
C PRO A 130 -14.48 -4.81 -19.44
N GLU A 131 -13.55 -5.55 -20.04
CA GLU A 131 -13.77 -6.87 -20.64
C GLU A 131 -14.05 -7.96 -19.60
N SER A 132 -13.85 -7.66 -18.32
CA SER A 132 -13.95 -8.60 -17.19
C SER A 132 -15.15 -8.30 -16.27
N ASP A 133 -15.99 -7.31 -16.59
CA ASP A 133 -17.25 -7.06 -15.89
C ASP A 133 -18.39 -7.91 -16.48
N GLU A 134 -19.39 -8.28 -15.66
CA GLU A 134 -20.46 -9.25 -15.99
C GLU A 134 -21.24 -8.92 -17.27
N ASN A 135 -21.24 -7.65 -17.68
CA ASN A 135 -22.02 -7.15 -18.81
C ASN A 135 -21.20 -6.80 -20.06
N GLY A 136 -19.87 -6.94 -20.02
CA GLY A 136 -18.96 -6.53 -21.10
C GLY A 136 -19.10 -5.05 -21.50
N ARG A 137 -19.76 -4.25 -20.66
CA ARG A 137 -19.98 -2.82 -20.88
C ARG A 137 -18.85 -2.04 -20.20
N PRO A 138 -18.35 -0.98 -20.85
CA PRO A 138 -17.41 -0.09 -20.21
C PRO A 138 -18.05 0.58 -19.00
N TRP A 139 -17.35 0.58 -17.86
CA TRP A 139 -17.82 1.21 -16.63
C TRP A 139 -17.84 2.75 -16.69
N TRP A 140 -17.25 3.36 -17.73
CA TRP A 140 -17.17 4.82 -17.90
C TRP A 140 -18.33 5.42 -18.71
N THR A 141 -19.29 4.60 -19.15
CA THR A 141 -20.51 5.06 -19.84
C THR A 141 -21.64 5.22 -18.85
#